data_AF-A0A6B0WKQ1-F1
#
_entry.id   AF-A0A6B0WKQ1-F1
#
_cell.length_a   1.000
_cell.length_b   1.000
_cell.length_c   1.000
_cell.angle_alpha   90.00
_cell.angle_beta   90.00
_cell.angle_gamma   90.00
#
_symmetry.space_group_name_H-M   'P 1'
#
loop_
_entity.id
_entity.type
_entity.pdbx_description
1 polymer ?
#
loop_
_entity_poly.entity_id
_entity_poly.type
_entity_poly.pdbx_seq_one_letter_code
_entity_poly.pdbx_strand_id
1 'polypeptide(L)'
;MTAEGGERRYVPDDDCPLFSERLEEQLLAVTSGTAPNAGRFCGHCYTPLGERTSVCPHCEMETSDRRPVGRVPEVVIEMLQTQRRTESRIVNGFAYLGLTLAVVGGLVLVLGVPYLREHLIWATIVYAAVLIVGGRVLAGVLGGYYGDRIAYDRARGRLREEWAEWVEVRDEG
;
A
#
# COMPACT_ATOMS: atom_id res chain seq x y z
N MET A 1 -0.51 -13.36 -28.95
CA MET A 1 -1.16 -13.58 -27.64
C MET A 1 -0.23 -13.03 -26.57
N THR A 2 -0.47 -11.78 -26.17
CA THR A 2 0.34 -11.05 -25.18
C THR A 2 -0.02 -11.50 -23.78
N ALA A 3 1.00 -11.86 -23.00
CA ALA A 3 0.88 -12.19 -21.58
C ALA A 3 0.73 -10.88 -20.78
N GLU A 4 -0.51 -10.52 -20.46
CA GLU A 4 -0.79 -9.51 -19.42
C GLU A 4 -0.81 -10.21 -18.06
N GLY A 5 0.40 -10.49 -17.55
CA GLY A 5 0.62 -10.78 -16.14
C GLY A 5 0.50 -9.49 -15.34
N GLY A 6 -0.70 -8.90 -15.31
CA GLY A 6 -1.00 -7.76 -14.45
C GLY A 6 -0.89 -8.20 -13.00
N GLU A 7 0.09 -7.64 -12.29
CA GLU A 7 0.23 -7.70 -10.85
C GLU A 7 -1.10 -7.28 -10.24
N ARG A 8 -1.94 -8.26 -9.84
CA ARG A 8 -3.20 -7.96 -9.16
C ARG A 8 -2.82 -7.46 -7.77
N ARG A 9 -2.59 -6.15 -7.67
CA ARG A 9 -2.63 -5.43 -6.40
C ARG A 9 -3.87 -5.93 -5.68
N TYR A 10 -3.70 -6.41 -4.46
CA TYR A 10 -4.82 -6.83 -3.62
C TYR A 10 -5.87 -5.72 -3.62
N VAL A 11 -7.02 -5.99 -4.24
CA VAL A 11 -8.20 -5.13 -4.20
C VAL A 11 -9.06 -5.70 -3.08
N PRO A 12 -9.13 -5.02 -1.94
CA PRO A 12 -9.95 -5.41 -0.80
C PRO A 12 -11.42 -5.38 -1.18
N ASP A 13 -12.13 -6.44 -0.81
CA ASP A 13 -13.58 -6.61 -1.03
C ASP A 13 -14.39 -5.86 0.04
N ASP A 14 -13.97 -4.62 0.31
CA ASP A 14 -14.73 -3.66 1.09
C ASP A 14 -15.32 -2.71 0.05
N ASP A 15 -16.63 -2.80 -0.21
CA ASP A 15 -17.43 -2.13 -1.26
C ASP A 15 -17.26 -0.59 -1.43
N CYS A 16 -16.28 0.05 -0.76
CA CYS A 16 -15.79 1.39 -1.09
C CYS A 16 -14.37 1.61 -0.51
N PRO A 17 -13.34 1.97 -1.32
CA PRO A 17 -12.09 2.46 -0.76
C PRO A 17 -12.36 3.79 -0.02
N LEU A 18 -11.78 4.03 1.16
CA LEU A 18 -12.08 5.25 1.94
C LEU A 18 -11.60 6.52 1.22
N PHE A 19 -10.47 6.40 0.51
CA PHE A 19 -9.95 7.41 -0.42
C PHE A 19 -9.85 6.82 -1.83
N SER A 20 -10.19 7.63 -2.84
CA SER A 20 -10.05 7.20 -4.23
C SER A 20 -8.57 7.16 -4.64
N GLU A 21 -8.21 6.23 -5.52
CA GLU A 21 -6.86 6.19 -6.12
C GLU A 21 -6.47 7.54 -6.74
N ARG A 22 -7.45 8.23 -7.35
CA ARG A 22 -7.27 9.58 -7.91
C ARG A 22 -6.92 10.63 -6.87
N LEU A 23 -7.54 10.57 -5.68
CA LEU A 23 -7.17 11.46 -4.58
C LEU A 23 -5.75 11.16 -4.12
N GLU A 24 -5.38 9.90 -4.02
CA GLU A 24 -4.03 9.52 -3.61
C GLU A 24 -2.97 10.04 -4.60
N GLU A 25 -3.19 9.84 -5.90
CA GLU A 25 -2.30 10.35 -6.96
C GLU A 25 -2.14 11.87 -6.90
N GLN A 26 -3.25 12.59 -6.73
CA GLN A 26 -3.22 14.05 -6.59
C GLN A 26 -2.44 14.47 -5.34
N LEU A 27 -2.68 13.84 -4.19
CA LEU A 27 -2.00 14.19 -2.95
C LEU A 27 -0.51 13.81 -2.97
N LEU A 28 -0.12 12.77 -3.71
CA LEU A 28 1.29 12.50 -3.99
C LEU A 28 1.92 13.65 -4.76
N ALA A 29 1.28 14.12 -5.83
CA ALA A 29 1.79 15.24 -6.62
C ALA A 29 1.88 16.53 -5.79
N VAL A 30 0.95 16.73 -4.85
CA VAL A 30 0.98 17.84 -3.90
C VAL A 30 2.16 17.73 -2.93
N THR A 31 2.32 16.56 -2.31
CA THR A 31 3.36 16.33 -1.30
C THR A 31 4.76 16.27 -1.90
N SER A 32 4.90 15.91 -3.19
CA SER A 32 6.15 16.00 -3.95
C SER A 32 6.45 17.40 -4.51
N GLY A 33 5.55 18.37 -4.30
CA GLY A 33 5.68 19.74 -4.82
C GLY A 33 5.51 19.85 -6.34
N THR A 34 4.97 18.81 -6.98
CA THR A 34 4.76 18.76 -8.44
C THR A 34 3.39 19.33 -8.86
N ALA A 35 2.45 19.47 -7.93
CA ALA A 35 1.15 20.11 -8.13
C ALA A 35 0.71 20.92 -6.91
N PRO A 36 -0.14 21.96 -7.05
CA PRO A 36 -0.72 22.67 -5.92
C PRO A 36 -1.88 21.90 -5.28
N ASN A 37 -2.11 22.08 -3.97
CA ASN A 37 -3.32 21.62 -3.27
C ASN A 37 -4.50 22.57 -3.58
N ALA A 38 -4.90 22.62 -4.84
CA ALA A 38 -5.98 23.46 -5.34
C ALA A 38 -6.75 22.71 -6.43
N GLY A 39 -8.07 22.76 -6.39
CA GLY A 39 -8.93 22.08 -7.35
C GLY A 39 -10.38 22.07 -6.92
N ARG A 40 -11.19 21.22 -7.56
CA ARG A 40 -12.57 20.95 -7.15
C ARG A 40 -12.62 19.54 -6.57
N PHE A 41 -12.87 19.43 -5.28
CA PHE A 41 -12.91 18.14 -4.58
C PHE A 41 -14.30 17.90 -4.00
N CYS A 42 -14.70 16.63 -3.88
CA CYS A 42 -15.91 16.25 -3.18
C CYS A 42 -15.88 16.79 -1.74
N GLY A 43 -16.97 17.41 -1.28
CA GLY A 43 -17.04 17.94 0.08
C GLY A 43 -17.04 16.87 1.18
N HIS A 44 -17.28 15.59 0.81
CA HIS A 44 -17.36 14.47 1.75
C HIS A 44 -16.09 13.60 1.74
N CYS A 45 -15.76 12.99 0.60
CA CYS A 45 -14.63 12.05 0.46
C CYS A 45 -13.37 12.67 -0.17
N TYR A 46 -13.40 13.97 -0.49
CA TYR A 46 -12.29 14.72 -1.13
C TYR A 46 -11.81 14.19 -2.48
N THR A 47 -12.48 13.21 -3.09
CA THR A 47 -12.16 12.75 -4.44
C THR A 47 -12.20 13.92 -5.43
N PRO A 48 -11.18 14.07 -6.31
CA PRO A 48 -11.19 15.08 -7.35
C PRO A 48 -12.43 14.98 -8.23
N LEU A 49 -13.10 16.11 -8.48
CA LEU A 49 -14.30 16.20 -9.31
C LEU A 49 -14.00 16.95 -10.60
N GLY A 50 -14.65 16.54 -11.69
CA GLY A 50 -14.70 17.35 -12.90
C GLY A 50 -15.52 18.63 -12.69
N GLU A 51 -15.35 19.60 -13.59
CA GLU A 51 -16.03 20.91 -13.50
C GLU A 51 -17.55 20.81 -13.42
N ARG A 52 -18.14 19.85 -14.15
CA ARG A 52 -19.60 19.66 -14.28
C ARG A 52 -20.13 18.45 -13.52
N THR A 53 -19.31 17.83 -12.67
CA THR A 53 -19.70 16.64 -11.92
C THR A 53 -20.68 17.04 -10.80
N SER A 54 -21.92 16.57 -10.89
CA SER A 54 -22.98 16.80 -9.88
C SER A 54 -23.02 15.72 -8.80
N VAL A 55 -22.58 14.50 -9.12
CA VAL A 55 -22.52 13.34 -8.22
C VAL A 55 -21.10 12.82 -8.15
N CYS A 56 -20.57 12.59 -6.94
CA CYS A 56 -19.22 12.07 -6.78
C CYS A 56 -19.11 10.64 -7.35
N PRO A 57 -18.16 10.33 -8.24
CA PRO A 57 -18.02 8.99 -8.81
C PRO A 57 -17.47 7.94 -7.84
N HIS A 58 -17.15 8.33 -6.61
CA HIS A 58 -16.50 7.48 -5.62
C HIS A 58 -17.38 7.17 -4.42
N CYS A 59 -17.96 8.20 -3.81
CA CYS A 59 -18.88 8.03 -2.67
C CYS A 59 -20.35 8.28 -3.03
N GLU A 60 -20.64 8.47 -4.32
CA GLU A 60 -21.99 8.66 -4.88
C GLU A 60 -22.80 9.84 -4.30
N MET A 61 -22.18 10.69 -3.49
CA MET A 61 -22.83 11.84 -2.85
C MET A 61 -23.04 12.98 -3.85
N GLU A 62 -24.21 13.61 -3.79
CA GLU A 62 -24.49 14.79 -4.59
C GLU A 62 -23.72 16.02 -4.07
N THR A 63 -23.26 16.84 -5.02
CA THR A 63 -22.58 18.11 -4.72
C THR A 63 -23.53 19.19 -4.17
N SER A 64 -24.85 18.98 -4.30
CA SER A 64 -25.94 19.73 -3.67
C SER A 64 -25.98 19.47 -2.16
N ASP A 65 -25.88 18.20 -1.75
CA ASP A 65 -25.89 17.80 -0.33
C ASP A 65 -24.66 18.34 0.41
N ARG A 66 -23.49 18.26 -0.24
CA ARG A 66 -22.25 18.81 0.30
C ARG A 66 -21.44 19.53 -0.76
N ARG A 67 -21.34 20.86 -0.60
CA ARG A 67 -20.65 21.73 -1.56
C ARG A 67 -19.19 21.27 -1.76
N PRO A 68 -18.71 21.21 -3.02
CA PRO A 68 -17.32 20.92 -3.31
C PRO A 68 -16.37 21.90 -2.62
N VAL A 69 -15.20 21.41 -2.22
CA VAL A 69 -14.16 22.23 -1.60
C VAL A 69 -13.03 22.53 -2.57
N GLY A 70 -12.38 23.68 -2.38
CA GLY A 70 -11.28 24.17 -3.20
C GLY A 70 -9.92 23.54 -2.90
N ARG A 71 -9.78 22.94 -1.72
CA ARG A 71 -8.54 22.38 -1.18
C ARG A 71 -8.85 21.21 -0.27
N VAL A 72 -7.96 20.22 -0.23
CA VAL A 72 -8.05 19.11 0.72
C VAL A 72 -7.55 19.61 2.08
N PRO A 73 -8.28 19.38 3.20
CA PRO A 73 -7.82 19.73 4.53
C PRO A 73 -6.52 19.02 4.91
N GLU A 74 -5.63 19.70 5.64
CA GLU A 74 -4.31 19.16 6.02
C GLU A 74 -4.44 17.85 6.82
N VAL A 75 -5.45 17.74 7.69
CA VAL A 75 -5.72 16.54 8.48
C VAL A 75 -5.95 15.31 7.58
N VAL A 76 -6.66 15.48 6.47
CA VAL A 76 -6.91 14.39 5.50
C VAL A 76 -5.63 13.99 4.78
N ILE A 77 -4.76 14.97 4.47
CA ILE A 77 -3.45 14.73 3.87
C ILE A 77 -2.56 13.93 4.83
N GLU A 78 -2.55 14.30 6.11
CA GLU A 78 -1.79 13.62 7.14
C GLU A 78 -2.26 12.17 7.38
N MET A 79 -3.58 11.95 7.41
CA MET A 79 -4.18 10.61 7.50
C MET A 79 -3.72 9.72 6.34
N LEU A 80 -3.77 10.23 5.10
CA LEU A 80 -3.33 9.47 3.92
C LEU A 80 -1.81 9.18 3.97
N GLN A 81 -0.99 10.15 4.36
CA GLN A 81 0.45 9.92 4.51
C GLN A 81 0.76 8.86 5.57
N THR A 82 0.02 8.85 6.68
CA THR A 82 0.20 7.89 7.77
C THR A 82 -0.15 6.47 7.34
N GLN A 83 -1.27 6.30 6.62
CA GLN A 83 -1.65 5.03 6.01
C GLN A 83 -0.54 4.51 5.08
N ARG A 84 -0.10 5.32 4.11
CA ARG A 84 0.95 4.92 3.15
C ARG A 84 2.30 4.61 3.80
N ARG A 85 2.71 5.37 4.81
CA ARG A 85 3.94 5.06 5.57
C ARG A 85 3.83 3.73 6.28
N THR A 86 2.64 3.40 6.80
CA THR A 86 2.39 2.13 7.47
C THR A 86 2.43 0.97 6.48
N GLU A 87 1.72 1.09 5.37
CA GLU A 87 1.75 0.10 4.28
C GLU A 87 3.17 -0.13 3.78
N SER A 88 3.90 0.95 3.46
CA SER A 88 5.28 0.86 2.98
C SER A 88 6.21 0.19 3.98
N ARG A 89 6.11 0.52 5.28
CA ARG A 89 6.92 -0.14 6.32
C ARG A 89 6.63 -1.62 6.42
N ILE A 90 5.36 -2.02 6.33
CA ILE A 90 4.97 -3.42 6.46
C ILE A 90 5.42 -4.21 5.22
N VAL A 91 5.16 -3.70 4.01
CA VAL A 91 5.62 -4.31 2.75
C VAL A 91 7.14 -4.45 2.72
N ASN A 92 7.88 -3.38 3.04
CA ASN A 92 9.33 -3.44 3.13
C ASN A 92 9.80 -4.41 4.22
N GLY A 93 9.11 -4.45 5.37
CA GLY A 93 9.41 -5.37 6.47
C GLY A 93 9.33 -6.84 6.02
N PHE A 94 8.30 -7.21 5.26
CA PHE A 94 8.18 -8.56 4.70
C PHE A 94 9.25 -8.89 3.66
N ALA A 95 9.63 -7.92 2.81
CA ALA A 95 10.74 -8.11 1.87
C ALA A 95 12.06 -8.39 2.60
N TYR A 96 12.38 -7.61 3.64
CA TYR A 96 13.57 -7.82 4.48
C TYR A 96 13.51 -9.14 5.25
N LEU A 97 12.33 -9.53 5.76
CA LEU A 97 12.14 -10.81 6.44
C LEU A 97 12.41 -12.00 5.51
N GLY A 98 11.86 -11.98 4.30
CA GLY A 98 12.09 -13.02 3.30
C GLY A 98 13.57 -13.14 2.92
N LEU A 99 14.25 -12.01 2.71
CA LEU A 99 15.69 -11.98 2.46
C LEU A 99 16.49 -12.56 3.64
N THR A 100 16.15 -12.17 4.87
CA THR A 100 16.82 -12.65 6.09
C THR A 100 16.68 -14.16 6.23
N LEU A 101 15.48 -14.70 6.00
CA LEU A 101 15.24 -16.14 6.04
C LEU A 101 15.99 -16.89 4.93
N ALA A 102 16.09 -16.33 3.72
CA ALA A 102 16.85 -16.95 2.64
C ALA A 102 18.36 -17.01 2.96
N VAL A 103 18.92 -15.93 3.51
CA VAL A 103 20.33 -15.88 3.93
C VAL A 103 20.61 -16.88 5.05
N VAL A 104 19.82 -16.84 6.13
CA VAL A 104 20.01 -17.74 7.28
C VAL A 104 19.79 -19.20 6.87
N GLY A 105 18.74 -19.49 6.10
CA GLY A 105 18.44 -20.84 5.61
C GLY A 105 19.54 -21.39 4.71
N GLY A 106 20.06 -20.57 3.79
CA GLY A 106 21.20 -20.95 2.95
C GLY A 106 22.46 -21.25 3.75
N LEU A 107 22.76 -20.46 4.78
CA LEU A 107 23.91 -20.69 5.66
C LEU A 107 23.76 -21.99 6.47
N VAL A 108 22.58 -22.24 7.05
CA VAL A 108 22.28 -23.48 7.77
C VAL A 108 22.43 -24.69 6.85
N LEU A 109 21.97 -24.60 5.60
CA LEU A 109 22.11 -25.68 4.62
C LEU A 109 23.58 -25.96 4.28
N VAL A 110 24.36 -24.93 3.94
CA VAL A 110 25.77 -25.09 3.57
C VAL A 110 26.59 -25.63 4.73
N LEU A 111 26.37 -25.13 5.95
CA LEU A 111 27.11 -25.55 7.13
C LEU A 111 26.64 -26.89 7.69
N GLY A 112 25.37 -27.24 7.52
CA GLY A 112 24.81 -28.51 7.98
C GLY A 112 25.24 -29.71 7.14
N VAL A 113 25.46 -29.52 5.84
CA VAL A 113 25.81 -30.61 4.92
C VAL A 113 27.34 -30.78 4.84
N PRO A 114 27.92 -31.90 5.33
CA PRO A 114 29.38 -32.10 5.34
C PRO A 114 30.01 -32.02 3.94
N TYR A 115 29.36 -32.62 2.93
CA TYR A 115 29.82 -32.56 1.54
C TYR A 115 29.96 -31.12 0.99
N LEU A 116 29.03 -30.22 1.33
CA LEU A 116 29.10 -28.83 0.86
C LEU A 116 30.21 -28.05 1.57
N ARG A 117 30.45 -28.32 2.86
CA ARG A 117 31.56 -27.70 3.60
C ARG A 117 32.93 -28.00 2.99
N GLU A 118 33.11 -29.21 2.46
CA GLU A 118 34.38 -29.65 1.87
C GLU A 118 34.55 -29.20 0.41
N HIS A 119 33.45 -28.89 -0.29
CA HIS A 119 33.46 -28.47 -1.69
C HIS A 119 32.92 -27.04 -1.88
N LEU A 120 33.79 -26.05 -1.67
CA LEU A 120 33.47 -24.62 -1.68
C LEU A 120 32.73 -24.14 -2.95
N ILE A 121 33.09 -24.66 -4.13
CA ILE A 121 32.46 -24.30 -5.40
C ILE A 121 30.99 -24.76 -5.42
N TRP A 122 30.72 -26.00 -5.02
CA TRP A 122 29.36 -26.55 -4.96
C TRP A 122 28.53 -25.87 -3.88
N ALA A 123 29.12 -25.56 -2.71
CA ALA A 123 28.46 -24.76 -1.69
C ALA A 123 28.00 -23.41 -2.21
N THR A 124 28.86 -22.71 -2.97
CA THR A 124 28.54 -21.39 -3.53
C THR A 124 27.40 -21.48 -4.55
N ILE A 125 27.41 -22.49 -5.43
CA ILE A 125 26.35 -22.71 -6.42
C ILE A 125 25.01 -23.00 -5.73
N VAL A 126 25.00 -23.90 -4.74
CA VAL A 126 23.79 -24.26 -3.99
C VAL A 126 23.27 -23.05 -3.20
N TYR A 127 24.16 -22.30 -2.54
CA TYR A 127 23.79 -21.09 -1.81
C TYR A 127 23.19 -20.02 -2.72
N ALA A 128 23.80 -19.76 -3.88
CA ALA A 128 23.27 -18.83 -4.86
C ALA A 128 21.88 -19.28 -5.39
N ALA A 129 21.70 -20.57 -5.67
CA ALA A 129 20.42 -21.12 -6.06
C ALA A 129 19.36 -20.94 -4.97
N VAL A 130 19.70 -21.21 -3.71
CA VAL A 130 18.81 -21.00 -2.55
C VAL A 130 18.46 -19.53 -2.37
N LEU A 131 19.40 -18.60 -2.56
CA LEU A 131 19.09 -17.16 -2.48
C LEU A 131 18.16 -16.70 -3.61
N ILE A 132 18.37 -17.17 -4.83
CA ILE A 132 17.54 -16.79 -5.98
C ILE A 132 16.13 -17.38 -5.84
N VAL A 133 16.02 -18.67 -5.51
CA VAL A 133 14.74 -19.37 -5.39
C VAL A 133 14.04 -18.95 -4.09
N GLY A 134 14.74 -19.04 -2.96
CA GLY A 134 14.23 -18.67 -1.65
C GLY A 134 13.84 -17.20 -1.59
N GLY A 135 14.66 -16.30 -2.13
CA GLY A 135 14.33 -14.87 -2.20
C GLY A 135 13.05 -14.60 -2.99
N ARG A 136 12.88 -15.22 -4.17
CA ARG A 136 11.66 -15.04 -4.98
C ARG A 136 10.42 -15.69 -4.36
N VAL A 137 10.55 -16.91 -3.86
CA VAL A 137 9.43 -17.66 -3.28
C VAL A 137 8.99 -17.00 -1.98
N LEU A 138 9.93 -16.67 -1.08
CA LEU A 138 9.60 -16.01 0.19
C LEU A 138 9.06 -14.60 -0.04
N ALA A 139 9.61 -13.81 -0.98
CA ALA A 139 9.06 -12.50 -1.28
C ALA A 139 7.62 -12.60 -1.84
N GLY A 140 7.35 -13.55 -2.74
CA GLY A 140 6.01 -13.75 -3.28
C GLY A 140 4.99 -14.25 -2.25
N VAL A 141 5.39 -15.21 -1.42
CA VAL A 141 4.49 -15.81 -0.40
C VAL A 141 4.30 -14.87 0.79
N LEU A 142 5.37 -14.32 1.36
CA LEU A 142 5.26 -13.42 2.51
C LEU A 142 4.68 -12.07 2.12
N GLY A 143 5.08 -11.50 0.99
CA GLY A 143 4.55 -10.24 0.49
C GLY A 143 3.07 -10.35 0.12
N GLY A 144 2.71 -11.28 -0.77
CA GLY A 144 1.35 -11.35 -1.30
C GLY A 144 0.33 -12.03 -0.39
N TYR A 145 0.70 -13.08 0.35
CA TYR A 145 -0.28 -13.82 1.16
C TYR A 145 -0.45 -13.23 2.57
N TYR A 146 0.65 -12.85 3.22
CA TYR A 146 0.63 -12.37 4.60
C TYR A 146 0.75 -10.84 4.71
N GLY A 147 1.58 -10.24 3.85
CA GLY A 147 1.86 -8.82 3.84
C GLY A 147 0.63 -8.00 3.51
N ASP A 148 0.01 -8.29 2.36
CA ASP A 148 -1.12 -7.48 1.89
C ASP A 148 -2.30 -7.51 2.87
N ARG A 149 -2.73 -8.68 3.36
CA ARG A 149 -3.86 -8.75 4.31
C ARG A 149 -3.58 -8.10 5.66
N ILE A 150 -2.46 -8.43 6.31
CA ILE A 150 -2.15 -7.92 7.66
C ILE A 150 -1.85 -6.42 7.61
N ALA A 151 -1.12 -5.97 6.58
CA ALA A 151 -0.84 -4.55 6.40
C ALA A 151 -2.13 -3.78 6.16
N TYR A 152 -2.96 -4.28 5.25
CA TYR A 152 -4.18 -3.62 4.83
C TYR A 152 -5.17 -3.51 5.99
N ASP A 153 -5.49 -4.61 6.66
CA ASP A 153 -6.49 -4.61 7.75
C ASP A 153 -6.08 -3.69 8.90
N ARG A 154 -4.78 -3.70 9.26
CA ARG A 154 -4.28 -2.89 10.37
C ARG A 154 -4.18 -1.41 10.03
N ALA A 155 -3.70 -1.07 8.83
CA ALA A 155 -3.63 0.32 8.38
C ALA A 155 -5.04 0.92 8.17
N ARG A 156 -5.96 0.12 7.62
CA ARG A 156 -7.34 0.55 7.34
C ARG A 156 -8.21 0.64 8.57
N GLY A 157 -8.08 -0.27 9.53
CA GLY A 157 -8.84 -0.20 10.79
C GLY A 157 -8.59 1.13 11.49
N ARG A 158 -7.32 1.48 11.67
CA ARG A 158 -6.93 2.75 12.28
C ARG A 158 -7.38 3.97 11.46
N LEU A 159 -7.24 3.92 10.14
CA LEU A 159 -7.70 5.03 9.28
C LEU A 159 -9.22 5.24 9.37
N ARG A 160 -10.01 4.17 9.47
CA ARG A 160 -11.47 4.27 9.62
C ARG A 160 -11.86 4.92 10.94
N GLU A 161 -11.18 4.57 12.02
CA GLU A 161 -11.38 5.16 13.35
C GLU A 161 -11.05 6.66 13.33
N GLU A 162 -9.85 7.02 12.86
CA GLU A 162 -9.39 8.42 12.76
C GLU A 162 -10.30 9.25 11.83
N TRP A 163 -10.77 8.66 10.73
CA TRP A 163 -11.72 9.30 9.82
C TRP A 163 -13.08 9.53 10.48
N ALA A 164 -13.63 8.52 11.17
CA ALA A 164 -14.93 8.63 11.83
C ALA A 164 -14.93 9.74 12.89
N GLU A 165 -13.91 9.77 13.75
CA GLU A 165 -13.72 10.82 14.76
C GLU A 165 -13.65 12.22 14.12
N TRP A 166 -12.90 12.34 13.04
CA TRP A 166 -12.76 13.63 12.35
C TRP A 166 -14.05 14.07 11.63
N VAL A 167 -14.81 13.13 11.06
CA VAL A 167 -16.10 13.43 10.43
C VAL A 167 -17.09 13.97 11.47
N GLU A 168 -17.14 13.39 12.67
CA GLU A 168 -17.97 13.89 13.77
C GLU A 168 -17.61 15.34 14.11
N VAL A 169 -16.33 15.63 14.36
CA VAL A 169 -15.86 16.99 14.67
C VAL A 169 -16.14 17.98 13.53
N ARG A 170 -16.02 17.53 12.27
CA ARG A 170 -16.26 18.36 11.08
C ARG A 170 -17.74 18.69 10.90
N ASP A 171 -18.63 17.77 11.25
CA ASP A 171 -20.07 17.90 11.01
C ASP A 171 -20.79 18.56 12.21
N GLU A 172 -20.19 18.58 13.40
CA GLU A 172 -20.65 19.33 14.58
C GLU A 172 -20.33 20.84 14.56
N GLY A 173 -19.41 21.29 13.69
CA GLY A 173 -18.97 22.69 13.54
C GLY A 173 -19.59 23.41 12.35
#